data_AF-A0A9P5XXY4-F1
#
_entry.id   AF-A0A9P5XXY4-F1
#
_cell.length_a   1.000
_cell.length_b   1.000
_cell.length_c   1.000
_cell.angle_alpha   90.00
_cell.angle_beta   90.00
_cell.angle_gamma   90.00
#
_symmetry.space_group_name_H-M   'P 1'
#
loop_
_entity.id
_entity.type
_entity.pdbx_description
1 polymer ?
#
loop_
_entity_poly.entity_id
_entity_poly.type
_entity_poly.pdbx_seq_one_letter_code
_entity_poly.pdbx_strand_id
1 'polypeptide(L)'
;MMDGQEKGDTAQLEIDSTEPLGRHWMSYSVYSGPADILNGQTCIISVTLDAGAHTSFSGVRTLIVGKVTEELDKVRVKDWLESPYVNNHYYTMRSRSFKGRLEPKRPSYRETLAHHRNVNEQSEKLLASGSKTQLPICTVTLELSDTSNENWSSVGLTLRYKGLSTHKPLRVIYDRAVPFTPEQRSMISVLRLNSNHSFVGIPKPTMTGMLLRVSSGTPNHSIRVLSLSTRRSCPTLPLEVIRRITHHALQQRGRGFRSSLLSFALVCKAWSPVIDIFWEYLGTLDVSERPDPSSVSRALWKKPEKAKLVKSFRPWDYRAAGENKQPYYFSDAHLDVLSMVTSVKALSVSSIHPPLVELFLKVISTLSCIEKCTINNPITFRNESSRDLDADKSSDSPQGYHLDISDILKILPHWNNLRTLFISQNKDAKLRRTNEELKSDTYPSHNCKIQELYLQDGEITGSQLLHFISPSESSLSRVDFHGLHGLLNHDLISFFSQVSSTIKWIVVSRCSILRDTEDEEYAFDVVMSKMVSLHYVFIEGPNLASPLSVMRKPKSTRRGTNALPNMISVELAGPCQVNIDNILEVLQVTTWQTIRLVHPSFSGWGAELRDRVHEAARQRKISLELFHPDPMLL
;
A
#
# COMPACT_ATOMS: atom_id res chain seq x y z
N MET A 1 8.50 32.66 -59.49
CA MET A 1 8.57 34.10 -59.21
C MET A 1 7.30 34.49 -58.48
N MET A 2 7.50 34.98 -57.25
CA MET A 2 6.67 35.91 -56.45
C MET A 2 5.20 35.52 -56.22
N ASP A 3 4.88 34.97 -55.06
CA ASP A 3 4.67 35.66 -53.76
C ASP A 3 3.20 36.09 -53.59
N GLY A 4 2.45 35.24 -52.89
CA GLY A 4 1.18 35.56 -52.24
C GLY A 4 1.34 35.32 -50.75
N GLN A 5 2.03 36.22 -50.06
CA GLN A 5 2.13 36.27 -48.61
C GLN A 5 0.75 36.60 -48.01
N GLU A 6 0.00 35.59 -47.56
CA GLU A 6 -1.02 35.83 -46.53
C GLU A 6 -0.29 36.02 -45.20
N LYS A 7 -0.16 37.30 -44.82
CA LYS A 7 0.24 37.73 -43.48
C LYS A 7 -0.71 37.11 -42.46
N GLY A 8 -0.22 36.11 -41.71
CA GLY A 8 -0.80 35.75 -40.44
C GLY A 8 -0.52 36.87 -39.44
N ASP A 9 -1.55 37.59 -39.04
CA ASP A 9 -1.47 38.65 -38.03
C ASP A 9 -0.92 38.09 -36.71
N THR A 10 0.38 38.29 -36.47
CA THR A 10 0.97 38.27 -35.12
C THR A 10 0.51 39.51 -34.37
N ALA A 11 -0.75 39.51 -33.92
CA ALA A 11 -1.18 40.41 -32.87
C ALA A 11 -0.55 39.93 -31.55
N GLN A 12 0.40 40.70 -31.03
CA GLN A 12 0.70 40.66 -29.60
C GLN A 12 -0.57 41.09 -28.86
N LEU A 13 -1.37 40.11 -28.44
CA LEU A 13 -2.42 40.34 -27.47
C LEU A 13 -1.72 40.64 -26.13
N GLU A 14 -1.54 41.92 -25.83
CA GLU A 14 -1.62 42.36 -24.44
C GLU A 14 -3.01 41.92 -23.96
N ILE A 15 -3.04 40.78 -23.25
CA ILE A 15 -4.25 40.33 -22.55
C ILE A 15 -4.40 41.24 -21.34
N ASP A 16 -4.74 42.50 -21.59
CA ASP A 16 -5.08 43.45 -20.56
C ASP A 16 -6.53 43.18 -20.15
N SER A 17 -6.68 42.16 -19.30
CA SER A 17 -7.95 41.89 -18.60
C SER A 17 -7.88 42.53 -17.22
N THR A 18 -8.11 43.84 -17.22
CA THR A 18 -8.44 44.64 -16.04
C THR A 18 -9.85 44.29 -15.56
N GLU A 19 -10.03 43.17 -14.82
CA GLU A 19 -11.08 42.96 -13.80
C GLU A 19 -10.97 41.58 -13.06
N PRO A 20 -11.64 41.35 -11.90
CA PRO A 20 -10.94 41.05 -10.64
C PRO A 20 -10.97 39.57 -10.25
N LEU A 21 -9.93 38.82 -10.62
CA LEU A 21 -9.66 37.48 -10.05
C LEU A 21 -9.45 37.49 -8.52
N GLY A 22 -9.36 38.66 -7.88
CA GLY A 22 -9.32 38.80 -6.41
C GLY A 22 -10.65 38.51 -5.69
N ARG A 23 -11.78 38.36 -6.41
CA ARG A 23 -13.11 38.12 -5.81
C ARG A 23 -13.67 36.70 -6.03
N HIS A 24 -12.98 35.85 -6.79
CA HIS A 24 -13.44 34.50 -7.11
C HIS A 24 -12.29 33.50 -7.05
N TRP A 25 -12.56 32.29 -6.58
CA TRP A 25 -11.60 31.19 -6.55
C TRP A 25 -11.96 30.15 -7.61
N MET A 26 -10.95 29.62 -8.31
CA MET A 26 -11.11 28.55 -9.28
C MET A 26 -10.54 27.24 -8.71
N SER A 27 -11.39 26.23 -8.59
CA SER A 27 -10.98 24.85 -8.33
C SER A 27 -10.74 24.14 -9.66
N TYR A 28 -9.65 23.40 -9.78
CA TYR A 28 -9.32 22.63 -10.98
C TYR A 28 -9.04 21.17 -10.61
N SER A 29 -9.69 20.25 -11.32
CA SER A 29 -9.52 18.81 -11.15
C SER A 29 -9.49 18.14 -12.51
N VAL A 30 -8.67 17.11 -12.64
CA VAL A 30 -8.59 16.28 -13.84
C VAL A 30 -8.94 14.85 -13.45
N TYR A 31 -9.84 14.22 -14.17
CA TYR A 31 -10.21 12.82 -13.97
C TYR A 31 -10.45 12.12 -15.32
N SER A 32 -10.34 10.80 -15.32
CA SER A 32 -10.61 9.99 -16.51
C SER A 32 -12.10 9.66 -16.59
N GLY A 33 -12.77 10.10 -17.65
CA GLY A 33 -14.16 9.75 -17.95
C GLY A 33 -14.31 8.31 -18.45
N PRO A 34 -15.54 7.87 -18.80
CA PRO A 34 -15.76 6.55 -19.40
C PRO A 34 -14.89 6.34 -20.65
N ALA A 35 -14.39 5.11 -20.82
CA ALA A 35 -13.48 4.73 -21.90
C ALA A 35 -14.23 4.61 -23.24
N ASP A 36 -14.41 5.73 -23.95
CA ASP A 36 -15.27 5.74 -25.13
C ASP A 36 -14.56 6.02 -26.48
N ILE A 37 -13.23 6.12 -26.56
CA ILE A 37 -12.62 6.58 -27.83
C ILE A 37 -11.28 5.91 -28.12
N LEU A 38 -11.19 5.31 -29.32
CA LEU A 38 -10.12 4.43 -29.78
C LEU A 38 -8.73 5.09 -29.96
N ASN A 39 -8.60 6.42 -29.92
CA ASN A 39 -7.37 7.11 -30.32
C ASN A 39 -6.82 8.16 -29.33
N GLY A 40 -7.42 8.36 -28.15
CA GLY A 40 -6.92 9.32 -27.13
C GLY A 40 -6.93 10.81 -27.53
N GLN A 41 -7.49 11.15 -28.69
CA GLN A 41 -7.50 12.50 -29.30
C GLN A 41 -8.54 13.46 -28.70
N THR A 42 -9.30 13.02 -27.71
CA THR A 42 -10.43 13.76 -27.16
C THR A 42 -10.15 14.22 -25.75
N CYS A 43 -10.63 15.40 -25.40
CA CYS A 43 -10.74 15.82 -24.03
C CYS A 43 -12.09 16.51 -23.78
N ILE A 44 -12.51 16.50 -22.51
CA ILE A 44 -13.70 17.21 -22.06
C ILE A 44 -13.22 18.32 -21.12
N ILE A 45 -13.75 19.52 -21.29
CA ILE A 45 -13.58 20.63 -20.35
C ILE A 45 -14.97 20.99 -19.83
N SER A 46 -15.14 20.94 -18.51
CA SER A 46 -16.35 21.38 -17.83
C SER A 46 -16.03 22.59 -16.95
N VAL A 47 -16.74 23.70 -17.15
CA VAL A 47 -16.62 24.90 -16.34
C VAL A 47 -17.95 25.15 -15.64
N THR A 48 -17.95 25.10 -14.31
CA THR A 48 -19.15 25.30 -13.48
C THR A 48 -19.04 26.62 -12.74
N LEU A 49 -20.03 27.51 -12.89
CA LEU A 49 -20.18 28.68 -12.02
C LEU A 49 -21.02 28.29 -10.80
N ASP A 50 -20.39 28.16 -9.64
CA ASP A 50 -21.06 27.76 -8.39
C ASP A 50 -21.81 28.92 -7.70
N ALA A 51 -22.56 28.61 -6.64
CA ALA A 51 -23.43 29.54 -5.91
C ALA A 51 -22.77 30.90 -5.63
N GLY A 52 -23.30 31.96 -6.26
CA GLY A 52 -22.82 33.34 -6.16
C GLY A 52 -21.84 33.78 -7.24
N ALA A 53 -21.27 32.87 -8.05
CA ALA A 53 -20.44 33.26 -9.19
C ALA A 53 -21.27 33.68 -10.40
N HIS A 54 -22.46 33.10 -10.60
CA HIS A 54 -23.39 33.46 -11.68
C HIS A 54 -23.94 34.90 -11.57
N THR A 55 -23.90 35.52 -10.39
CA THR A 55 -24.27 36.94 -10.22
C THR A 55 -23.14 37.88 -10.63
N SER A 56 -21.93 37.36 -10.83
CA SER A 56 -20.74 38.13 -11.20
C SER A 56 -20.32 37.95 -12.65
N PHE A 57 -20.88 36.96 -13.36
CA PHE A 57 -20.49 36.65 -14.72
C PHE A 57 -21.70 36.39 -15.63
N SER A 58 -21.64 36.89 -16.85
CA SER A 58 -22.68 36.72 -17.90
C SER A 58 -22.48 35.47 -18.77
N GLY A 59 -21.36 34.77 -18.61
CA GLY A 59 -20.98 33.61 -19.41
C GLY A 59 -19.61 33.07 -19.03
N VAL A 60 -19.15 32.04 -19.76
CA VAL A 60 -17.79 31.50 -19.67
C VAL A 60 -17.10 31.61 -21.02
N ARG A 61 -15.87 32.15 -21.05
CA ARG A 61 -14.95 32.07 -22.20
C ARG A 61 -13.84 31.08 -21.87
N THR A 62 -13.70 30.04 -22.67
CA THR A 62 -12.60 29.08 -22.56
C THR A 62 -11.57 29.39 -23.63
N LEU A 63 -10.37 29.77 -23.17
CA LEU A 63 -9.20 30.01 -24.00
C LEU A 63 -8.21 28.86 -23.84
N ILE A 64 -7.76 28.28 -24.95
CA ILE A 64 -6.59 27.39 -24.96
C ILE A 64 -5.46 28.12 -25.66
N VAL A 65 -4.35 28.29 -24.93
CA VAL A 65 -3.14 28.93 -25.43
C VAL A 65 -2.00 27.92 -25.46
N GLY A 66 -1.05 28.09 -26.37
CA GLY A 66 0.18 27.30 -26.38
C GLY A 66 1.39 28.16 -26.67
N LYS A 67 2.57 27.67 -26.26
CA LYS A 67 3.83 28.31 -26.64
C LYS A 67 4.05 28.17 -28.14
N VAL A 68 4.62 29.19 -28.76
CA VAL A 68 5.07 29.10 -30.17
C VAL A 68 6.28 28.17 -30.21
N THR A 69 6.05 26.92 -30.60
CA THR A 69 7.07 25.88 -30.84
C THR A 69 6.68 25.07 -32.08
N GLU A 70 7.65 24.54 -32.81
CA GLU A 70 7.40 23.79 -34.05
C GLU A 70 6.45 22.60 -33.88
N GLU A 71 6.47 21.94 -32.71
CA GLU A 71 5.58 20.82 -32.40
C GLU A 71 4.16 21.29 -32.05
N LEU A 72 4.02 22.36 -31.25
CA LEU A 72 2.70 22.90 -30.93
C LEU A 72 2.07 23.65 -32.10
N ASP A 73 2.85 24.12 -33.06
CA ASP A 73 2.37 24.77 -34.29
C ASP A 73 1.48 23.85 -35.13
N LYS A 74 1.78 22.55 -35.10
CA LYS A 74 1.05 21.50 -35.82
C LYS A 74 -0.24 21.07 -35.10
N VAL A 75 -0.43 21.43 -33.83
CA VAL A 75 -1.60 21.01 -33.06
C VAL A 75 -2.82 21.84 -33.44
N ARG A 76 -3.91 21.18 -33.79
CA ARG A 76 -5.21 21.78 -34.10
C ARG A 76 -6.26 21.19 -33.18
N VAL A 77 -6.93 22.05 -32.41
CA VAL A 77 -8.02 21.70 -31.51
C VAL A 77 -9.33 22.23 -32.07
N LYS A 78 -10.36 21.39 -32.11
CA LYS A 78 -11.69 21.76 -32.63
C LYS A 78 -12.80 21.17 -31.77
N ASP A 79 -13.99 21.75 -31.86
CA ASP A 79 -15.17 21.15 -31.27
C ASP A 79 -15.49 19.80 -31.90
N TRP A 80 -15.81 18.81 -31.07
CA TRP A 80 -16.09 17.44 -31.51
C TRP A 80 -17.19 17.36 -32.58
N LEU A 81 -18.16 18.29 -32.53
CA LEU A 81 -19.30 18.35 -33.46
C LEU A 81 -18.95 18.92 -34.85
N GLU A 82 -17.80 19.57 -35.00
CA GLU A 82 -17.31 20.11 -36.29
C GLU A 82 -16.40 19.12 -37.05
N SER A 83 -16.15 17.94 -36.47
CA SER A 83 -15.31 16.93 -37.12
C SER A 83 -16.07 16.16 -38.20
N PRO A 84 -15.58 16.12 -39.45
CA PRO A 84 -16.24 15.39 -40.55
C PRO A 84 -16.30 13.86 -40.31
N TYR A 85 -15.57 13.33 -39.34
CA TYR A 85 -15.53 11.90 -39.00
C TYR A 85 -16.70 11.41 -38.14
N VAL A 86 -17.60 12.29 -37.68
CA VAL A 86 -18.74 11.90 -36.82
C VAL A 86 -19.94 11.37 -37.62
N ASN A 87 -19.91 11.44 -38.95
CA ASN A 87 -21.08 11.10 -39.77
C ASN A 87 -21.46 9.61 -39.82
N ASN A 88 -20.76 8.67 -39.19
CA ASN A 88 -21.09 7.25 -39.40
C ASN A 88 -21.21 6.31 -38.19
N HIS A 89 -20.77 6.61 -36.96
CA HIS A 89 -20.61 5.52 -35.96
C HIS A 89 -21.21 5.73 -34.55
N TYR A 90 -22.01 6.76 -34.29
CA TYR A 90 -22.54 7.00 -32.92
C TYR A 90 -24.06 7.08 -32.76
N TYR A 91 -24.86 6.87 -33.82
CA TYR A 91 -26.32 6.84 -33.69
C TYR A 91 -26.92 5.47 -33.30
N THR A 92 -26.11 4.44 -33.07
CA THR A 92 -26.59 3.06 -32.83
C THR A 92 -26.19 2.42 -31.49
N MET A 93 -25.71 3.18 -30.51
CA MET A 93 -25.54 2.64 -29.15
C MET A 93 -26.50 3.25 -28.13
N ARG A 94 -27.43 2.39 -27.69
CA ARG A 94 -28.39 2.49 -26.56
C ARG A 94 -29.77 3.10 -26.83
N SER A 95 -30.68 2.25 -27.32
CA SER A 95 -32.01 2.12 -26.71
C SER A 95 -32.47 0.66 -26.76
N ARG A 96 -32.05 -0.13 -25.77
CA ARG A 96 -32.69 -1.38 -25.38
C ARG A 96 -32.66 -1.48 -23.86
N SER A 97 -33.47 -0.65 -23.21
CA SER A 97 -34.18 -0.95 -21.95
C SER A 97 -34.69 0.35 -21.32
N PHE A 98 -35.97 0.67 -21.55
CA PHE A 98 -36.91 1.02 -20.49
C PHE A 98 -38.29 1.22 -21.10
N LYS A 99 -39.20 0.26 -20.85
CA LYS A 99 -40.63 0.45 -21.11
C LYS A 99 -41.15 1.51 -20.12
N GLY A 100 -41.80 2.54 -20.66
CA GLY A 100 -42.81 3.31 -19.94
C GLY A 100 -42.28 4.37 -18.97
N ARG A 101 -41.83 5.50 -19.50
CA ARG A 101 -42.06 6.85 -18.95
C ARG A 101 -41.73 7.85 -20.06
N LEU A 102 -42.61 8.84 -20.24
CA LEU A 102 -42.48 9.91 -21.23
C LEU A 102 -41.07 10.50 -21.20
N GLU A 103 -40.26 10.20 -22.22
CA GLU A 103 -38.96 10.86 -22.39
C GLU A 103 -39.20 12.33 -22.78
N PRO A 104 -38.46 13.30 -22.19
CA PRO A 104 -38.36 14.62 -22.78
C PRO A 104 -37.80 14.46 -24.19
N LYS A 105 -38.52 15.02 -25.18
CA LYS A 105 -38.14 15.03 -26.60
C LYS A 105 -36.68 15.50 -26.71
N ARG A 106 -35.76 14.58 -27.01
CA ARG A 106 -34.35 14.93 -27.22
C ARG A 106 -34.25 15.81 -28.46
N PRO A 107 -33.50 16.92 -28.42
CA PRO A 107 -33.33 17.79 -29.57
C PRO A 107 -32.74 17.00 -30.73
N SER A 108 -33.36 17.13 -31.89
CA SER A 108 -32.86 16.60 -33.15
C SER A 108 -31.50 17.19 -33.49
N TYR A 109 -30.70 16.48 -34.30
CA TYR A 109 -29.40 16.96 -34.78
C TYR A 109 -29.47 18.37 -35.39
N ARG A 110 -30.57 18.68 -36.07
CA ARG A 110 -30.84 19.99 -36.67
C ARG A 110 -31.09 21.07 -35.62
N GLU A 111 -31.77 20.74 -34.52
CA GLU A 111 -31.99 21.65 -33.38
C GLU A 111 -30.68 21.88 -32.60
N THR A 112 -29.86 20.84 -32.42
CA THR A 112 -28.53 20.98 -31.79
C THR A 112 -27.60 21.85 -32.63
N LEU A 113 -27.55 21.65 -33.94
CA LEU A 113 -26.80 22.50 -34.88
C LEU A 113 -27.32 23.94 -34.92
N ALA A 114 -28.64 24.13 -34.92
CA ALA A 114 -29.25 25.46 -34.92
C ALA A 114 -28.99 26.21 -33.61
N HIS A 115 -29.07 25.51 -32.46
CA HIS A 115 -28.69 26.06 -31.17
C HIS A 115 -27.21 26.44 -31.14
N HIS A 116 -26.33 25.61 -31.71
CA HIS A 116 -24.89 25.89 -31.77
C HIS A 116 -24.52 27.05 -32.70
N ARG A 117 -25.20 27.18 -33.85
CA ARG A 117 -25.05 28.35 -34.74
C ARG A 117 -25.52 29.62 -34.04
N ASN A 118 -26.63 29.55 -33.31
CA ASN A 118 -27.13 30.69 -32.53
C ASN A 118 -26.17 31.04 -31.38
N VAL A 119 -25.58 30.05 -30.69
CA VAL A 119 -24.54 30.27 -29.66
C VAL A 119 -23.27 30.85 -30.27
N ASN A 120 -22.83 30.39 -31.44
CA ASN A 120 -21.66 30.95 -32.13
C ASN A 120 -21.91 32.39 -32.60
N GLU A 121 -23.07 32.67 -33.23
CA GLU A 121 -23.48 34.03 -33.62
C GLU A 121 -23.65 34.95 -32.40
N GLN A 122 -24.18 34.45 -31.28
CA GLN A 122 -24.26 35.21 -30.03
C GLN A 122 -22.89 35.41 -29.38
N SER A 123 -21.97 34.44 -29.49
CA SER A 123 -20.60 34.54 -28.99
C SER A 123 -19.81 35.59 -29.76
N GLU A 124 -19.93 35.63 -31.09
CA GLU A 124 -19.33 36.66 -31.93
C GLU A 124 -19.95 38.03 -31.64
N LYS A 125 -21.27 38.10 -31.46
CA LYS A 125 -21.95 39.33 -31.04
C LYS A 125 -21.52 39.79 -29.64
N LEU A 126 -21.28 38.91 -28.68
CA LEU A 126 -20.79 39.27 -27.34
C LEU A 126 -19.31 39.68 -27.32
N LEU A 127 -18.51 39.10 -28.21
CA LEU A 127 -17.11 39.51 -28.40
C LEU A 127 -17.00 40.82 -29.18
N ALA A 128 -17.93 41.12 -30.09
CA ALA A 128 -17.93 42.32 -30.94
C ALA A 128 -18.80 43.48 -30.42
N SER A 129 -19.81 43.23 -29.58
CA SER A 129 -20.67 44.27 -29.02
C SER A 129 -20.31 44.55 -27.56
N GLY A 130 -19.73 45.72 -27.31
CA GLY A 130 -19.64 46.28 -25.97
C GLY A 130 -21.00 46.77 -25.46
N SER A 131 -22.01 45.90 -25.34
CA SER A 131 -23.39 46.35 -25.08
C SER A 131 -24.28 45.38 -24.29
N LYS A 132 -24.80 45.93 -23.17
CA LYS A 132 -26.09 45.68 -22.48
C LYS A 132 -26.24 44.58 -21.42
N THR A 133 -25.19 43.88 -21.03
CA THR A 133 -25.14 43.21 -19.71
C THR A 133 -23.93 43.75 -18.94
N GLN A 134 -24.15 44.47 -17.84
CA GLN A 134 -23.08 45.04 -16.99
C GLN A 134 -22.14 44.00 -16.34
N LEU A 135 -22.33 42.69 -16.58
CA LEU A 135 -21.51 41.63 -15.99
C LEU A 135 -20.45 41.11 -16.96
N PRO A 136 -19.18 40.97 -16.54
CA PRO A 136 -18.10 40.45 -17.37
C PRO A 136 -18.27 38.95 -17.70
N ILE A 137 -17.56 38.46 -18.72
CA ILE A 137 -17.49 37.03 -19.03
C ILE A 137 -16.38 36.38 -18.19
N CYS A 138 -16.63 35.21 -17.61
CA CYS A 138 -15.62 34.45 -16.88
C CYS A 138 -14.63 33.79 -17.84
N THR A 139 -13.43 34.37 -17.97
CA THR A 139 -12.39 33.80 -18.83
C THR A 139 -11.56 32.75 -18.08
N VAL A 140 -11.57 31.52 -18.59
CA VAL A 140 -10.72 30.41 -18.15
C VAL A 140 -9.67 30.15 -19.23
N THR A 141 -8.40 30.24 -18.84
CA THR A 141 -7.27 29.99 -19.75
C THR A 141 -6.58 28.67 -19.41
N LEU A 142 -6.52 27.76 -20.37
CA LEU A 142 -5.78 26.51 -20.32
C LEU A 142 -4.52 26.62 -21.19
N GLU A 143 -3.38 26.20 -20.66
CA GLU A 143 -2.13 26.07 -21.41
C GLU A 143 -2.02 24.65 -21.97
N LEU A 144 -1.88 24.58 -23.29
CA LEU A 144 -1.52 23.39 -24.03
C LEU A 144 0.01 23.26 -24.06
N SER A 145 0.51 22.13 -23.60
CA SER A 145 1.93 21.81 -23.57
C SER A 145 2.20 20.48 -24.24
N ASP A 146 3.34 20.37 -24.92
CA ASP A 146 3.86 19.09 -25.36
C ASP A 146 4.28 18.26 -24.13
N THR A 147 3.68 17.08 -23.98
CA THR A 147 3.99 16.11 -22.92
C THR A 147 4.59 14.84 -23.48
N SER A 148 5.05 14.89 -24.74
CA SER A 148 5.72 13.78 -25.40
C SER A 148 7.02 13.40 -24.69
N ASN A 149 7.36 12.11 -24.74
CA ASN A 149 8.66 11.59 -24.29
C ASN A 149 9.29 10.74 -25.40
N GLU A 150 10.37 10.04 -25.10
CA GLU A 150 11.07 9.18 -26.08
C GLU A 150 10.17 8.07 -26.64
N ASN A 151 9.17 7.64 -25.88
CA ASN A 151 8.35 6.46 -26.18
C ASN A 151 6.95 6.80 -26.71
N TRP A 152 6.40 7.98 -26.38
CA TRP A 152 5.02 8.37 -26.68
C TRP A 152 4.94 9.83 -27.14
N SER A 153 4.02 10.10 -28.07
CA SER A 153 3.63 11.46 -28.47
C SER A 153 2.32 11.85 -27.79
N SER A 154 2.33 12.93 -27.01
CA SER A 154 1.15 13.38 -26.25
C SER A 154 1.11 14.88 -26.04
N VAL A 155 -0.09 15.44 -25.87
CA VAL A 155 -0.31 16.83 -25.48
C VAL A 155 -1.11 16.91 -24.17
N GLY A 156 -0.72 17.83 -23.29
CA GLY A 156 -1.38 18.06 -22.00
C GLY A 156 -2.07 19.40 -21.93
N LEU A 157 -3.17 19.49 -21.17
CA LEU A 157 -3.84 20.74 -20.82
C LEU A 157 -3.69 21.01 -19.32
N THR A 158 -3.30 22.24 -18.99
CA THR A 158 -3.16 22.70 -17.60
C THR A 158 -3.83 24.05 -17.39
N LEU A 159 -4.51 24.25 -16.26
CA LEU A 159 -5.12 25.55 -15.96
C LEU A 159 -4.03 26.58 -15.67
N ARG A 160 -4.05 27.71 -16.37
CA ARG A 160 -3.08 28.79 -16.20
C ARG A 160 -3.59 29.81 -15.18
N TYR A 161 -2.82 30.04 -14.13
CA TYR A 161 -3.08 31.09 -13.13
C TYR A 161 -2.33 32.38 -13.47
N LYS A 162 -2.93 33.56 -13.22
CA LYS A 162 -2.24 34.86 -13.37
C LYS A 162 -0.95 34.87 -12.53
N GLY A 163 0.18 35.28 -13.12
CA GLY A 163 1.46 35.48 -12.42
C GLY A 163 2.66 34.67 -12.93
N LEU A 164 2.44 33.67 -13.79
CA LEU A 164 3.54 32.96 -14.45
C LEU A 164 3.92 33.70 -15.75
N SER A 165 4.84 34.67 -15.60
CA SER A 165 5.58 35.27 -16.70
C SER A 165 6.33 34.17 -17.45
N THR A 166 5.89 33.85 -18.67
CA THR A 166 6.66 33.00 -19.58
C THR A 166 7.43 33.92 -20.52
N HIS A 167 8.76 33.82 -20.56
CA HIS A 167 9.64 34.57 -21.47
C HIS A 167 9.40 34.30 -22.97
N LYS A 168 8.45 33.44 -23.33
CA LYS A 168 8.12 33.05 -24.70
C LYS A 168 6.70 33.51 -25.06
N PRO A 169 6.47 34.00 -26.29
CA PRO A 169 5.15 34.40 -26.75
C PRO A 169 4.19 33.20 -26.78
N LEU A 170 2.94 33.46 -26.43
CA LEU A 170 1.85 32.49 -26.48
C LEU A 170 0.96 32.82 -27.68
N ARG A 171 0.45 31.79 -28.33
CA ARG A 171 -0.60 31.90 -29.36
C ARG A 171 -1.91 31.32 -28.84
N VAL A 172 -3.03 31.89 -29.27
CA VAL A 172 -4.35 31.32 -29.02
C VAL A 172 -4.55 30.17 -30.00
N ILE A 173 -4.78 28.96 -29.47
CA ILE A 173 -5.01 27.74 -30.25
C ILE A 173 -6.52 27.51 -30.41
N TYR A 174 -7.30 27.87 -29.39
CA TYR A 174 -8.75 27.76 -29.40
C TYR A 174 -9.37 28.83 -28.50
N ASP A 175 -10.49 29.40 -28.94
CA ASP A 175 -11.24 30.43 -28.22
C ASP A 175 -12.73 30.21 -28.42
N ARG A 176 -13.46 30.04 -27.32
CA ARG A 176 -14.91 29.93 -27.36
C ARG A 176 -15.55 30.59 -26.16
N ALA A 177 -16.55 31.42 -26.41
CA ALA A 177 -17.41 32.00 -25.39
C ALA A 177 -18.81 31.37 -25.42
N VAL A 178 -19.31 31.00 -24.24
CA VAL A 178 -20.65 30.46 -24.03
C VAL A 178 -21.40 31.41 -23.10
N PRO A 179 -22.37 32.19 -23.61
CA PRO A 179 -23.22 33.00 -22.76
C PRO A 179 -24.16 32.13 -21.93
N PHE A 180 -24.56 32.64 -20.77
CA PHE A 180 -25.61 32.03 -19.99
C PHE A 180 -26.89 32.85 -20.03
N THR A 181 -28.03 32.17 -20.14
CA THR A 181 -29.33 32.83 -20.02
C THR A 181 -29.76 32.88 -18.54
N PRO A 182 -30.48 33.92 -18.10
CA PRO A 182 -30.90 34.09 -16.70
C PRO A 182 -31.71 32.92 -16.10
N GLU A 183 -32.26 32.05 -16.95
CA GLU A 183 -33.12 30.91 -16.58
C GLU A 183 -32.32 29.66 -16.14
N GLN A 184 -31.01 29.60 -16.40
CA GLN A 184 -30.16 28.45 -16.08
C GLN A 184 -29.68 28.52 -14.61
N ARG A 185 -30.39 27.87 -13.68
CA ARG A 185 -30.11 27.92 -12.22
C ARG A 185 -28.83 27.20 -11.77
N SER A 186 -28.19 26.40 -12.62
CA SER A 186 -26.88 25.78 -12.41
C SER A 186 -26.08 25.84 -13.72
N MET A 187 -25.18 26.83 -13.84
CA MET A 187 -24.54 27.14 -15.12
C MET A 187 -23.25 26.32 -15.29
N ILE A 188 -23.37 25.21 -16.01
CA ILE A 188 -22.26 24.35 -16.41
C ILE A 188 -22.05 24.52 -17.92
N SER A 189 -20.86 24.96 -18.32
CA SER A 189 -20.39 24.89 -19.70
C SER A 189 -19.63 23.59 -19.89
N VAL A 190 -20.04 22.74 -20.83
CA VAL A 190 -19.33 21.50 -21.19
C VAL A 190 -18.86 21.60 -22.63
N LEU A 191 -17.54 21.56 -22.80
CA LEU A 191 -16.86 21.59 -24.08
C LEU A 191 -16.21 20.23 -24.33
N ARG A 192 -16.51 19.62 -25.46
CA ARG A 192 -15.85 18.38 -25.91
C ARG A 192 -14.97 18.72 -27.10
N LEU A 193 -13.67 18.56 -26.92
CA LEU A 193 -12.67 18.94 -27.89
C LEU A 193 -12.05 17.70 -28.54
N ASN A 194 -11.74 17.83 -29.81
CA ASN A 194 -10.96 16.87 -30.59
C ASN A 194 -9.65 17.54 -31.02
N SER A 195 -8.56 16.79 -30.98
CA SER A 195 -7.25 17.23 -31.41
C SER A 195 -6.68 16.27 -32.45
N ASN A 196 -5.87 16.79 -33.37
CA ASN A 196 -5.06 15.93 -34.24
C ASN A 196 -3.93 15.21 -33.46
N HIS A 197 -3.67 15.59 -32.21
CA HIS A 197 -2.73 14.95 -31.29
C HIS A 197 -3.46 14.25 -30.14
N SER A 198 -2.85 13.22 -29.56
CA SER A 198 -3.44 12.48 -28.44
C SER A 198 -3.23 13.20 -27.11
N PHE A 199 -4.30 13.33 -26.32
CA PHE A 199 -4.26 13.81 -24.93
C PHE A 199 -3.85 12.73 -23.93
N VAL A 200 -3.77 11.47 -24.37
CA VAL A 200 -3.44 10.33 -23.50
C VAL A 200 -2.12 9.64 -23.88
N GLY A 201 -1.52 10.08 -24.98
CA GLY A 201 -0.31 9.50 -25.54
C GLY A 201 -0.59 8.39 -26.53
N ILE A 202 0.12 8.43 -27.65
CA ILE A 202 0.19 7.34 -28.63
C ILE A 202 1.66 6.91 -28.72
N PRO A 203 1.97 5.60 -28.76
CA PRO A 203 3.35 5.14 -28.93
C PRO A 203 3.97 5.67 -30.22
N LYS A 204 5.25 6.05 -30.17
CA LYS A 204 5.97 6.46 -31.38
C LYS A 204 6.24 5.25 -32.30
N PRO A 205 6.32 5.45 -33.64
CA PRO A 205 6.48 4.36 -34.61
C PRO A 205 7.74 3.50 -34.42
N THR A 206 8.73 4.00 -33.67
CA THR A 206 10.00 3.33 -33.38
C THR A 206 9.90 2.18 -32.37
N MET A 207 8.75 2.01 -31.68
CA MET A 207 8.53 0.85 -30.81
C MET A 207 7.93 -0.33 -31.57
N THR A 208 8.79 -1.21 -32.07
CA THR A 208 8.41 -2.56 -32.54
C THR A 208 8.26 -3.51 -31.35
N GLY A 209 7.08 -3.55 -30.73
CA GLY A 209 6.78 -4.52 -29.67
C GLY A 209 5.42 -4.28 -29.01
N MET A 210 4.56 -5.30 -29.00
CA MET A 210 3.24 -5.41 -28.34
C MET A 210 2.54 -4.10 -27.92
N LEU A 211 1.60 -3.67 -28.77
CA LEU A 211 0.64 -2.59 -28.50
C LEU A 211 -0.30 -2.93 -27.33
N LEU A 212 0.12 -2.68 -26.10
CA LEU A 212 -0.81 -2.49 -24.99
C LEU A 212 -1.48 -1.12 -25.16
N ARG A 213 -2.59 -1.08 -25.89
CA ARG A 213 -3.54 0.03 -25.82
C ARG A 213 -4.02 0.12 -24.37
N VAL A 214 -3.41 0.99 -23.58
CA VAL A 214 -3.92 1.31 -22.25
C VAL A 214 -5.29 1.93 -22.46
N SER A 215 -6.34 1.20 -22.08
CA SER A 215 -7.72 1.67 -22.06
C SER A 215 -7.83 2.80 -21.05
N SER A 216 -7.49 3.98 -21.52
CA SER A 216 -7.51 5.20 -20.75
C SER A 216 -8.81 5.94 -21.05
N GLY A 217 -9.49 6.36 -19.99
CA GLY A 217 -10.69 7.18 -20.11
C GLY A 217 -10.42 8.51 -20.80
N THR A 218 -11.44 9.12 -21.41
CA THR A 218 -11.30 10.47 -21.97
C THR A 218 -10.94 11.46 -20.84
N PRO A 219 -9.82 12.20 -20.93
CA PRO A 219 -9.43 13.17 -19.92
C PRO A 219 -10.51 14.25 -19.79
N ASN A 220 -10.97 14.47 -18.56
CA ASN A 220 -11.99 15.45 -18.22
C ASN A 220 -11.42 16.48 -17.25
N HIS A 221 -11.36 17.72 -17.72
CA HIS A 221 -10.88 18.90 -17.01
C HIS A 221 -12.09 19.62 -16.41
N SER A 222 -12.29 19.47 -15.10
CA SER A 222 -13.38 20.12 -14.38
C SER A 222 -12.85 21.34 -13.63
N ILE A 223 -13.43 22.49 -13.95
CA ILE A 223 -13.13 23.80 -13.36
C ILE A 223 -14.38 24.30 -12.66
N ARG A 224 -14.26 24.68 -11.39
CA ARG A 224 -15.35 25.27 -10.61
C ARG A 224 -14.98 26.69 -10.21
N VAL A 225 -15.84 27.65 -10.53
CA VAL A 225 -15.65 29.07 -10.21
C VAL A 225 -16.57 29.42 -9.04
N LEU A 226 -15.97 29.83 -7.92
CA LEU A 226 -16.64 30.10 -6.66
C LEU A 226 -16.47 31.58 -6.30
N SER A 227 -17.54 32.23 -5.85
CA SER A 227 -17.44 33.60 -5.30
C SER A 227 -16.80 33.59 -3.91
N LEU A 228 -15.81 34.46 -3.69
CA LEU A 228 -15.15 34.64 -2.39
C LEU A 228 -16.01 35.45 -1.40
N SER A 229 -17.00 36.22 -1.89
CA SER A 229 -17.91 37.02 -1.04
C SER A 229 -18.98 36.18 -0.34
N THR A 230 -19.23 34.95 -0.81
CA THR A 230 -20.19 34.00 -0.25
C THR A 230 -19.52 32.89 0.56
N ARG A 231 -18.49 33.21 1.35
CA ARG A 231 -18.10 32.33 2.47
C ARG A 231 -19.23 32.32 3.50
N ARG A 232 -20.31 31.58 3.23
CA ARG A 232 -21.17 31.10 4.32
C ARG A 232 -20.25 30.38 5.28
N SER A 233 -20.36 30.69 6.56
CA SER A 233 -19.77 29.86 7.61
C SER A 233 -20.21 28.44 7.35
N CYS A 234 -19.29 27.59 6.89
CA CYS A 234 -19.56 26.16 6.85
C CYS A 234 -19.95 25.78 8.28
N PRO A 235 -21.13 25.16 8.52
CA PRO A 235 -21.47 24.73 9.86
C PRO A 235 -20.31 23.89 10.39
N THR A 236 -19.72 24.32 11.49
CA THR A 236 -18.58 23.63 12.10
C THR A 236 -19.07 22.32 12.66
N LEU A 237 -18.99 21.27 11.84
CA LEU A 237 -19.11 19.89 12.31
C LEU A 237 -18.00 19.64 13.34
N PRO A 238 -18.28 18.89 14.42
CA PRO A 238 -17.23 18.44 15.35
C PRO A 238 -16.11 17.74 14.60
N LEU A 239 -14.87 17.90 15.06
CA LEU A 239 -13.70 17.33 14.39
C LEU A 239 -13.80 15.80 14.26
N GLU A 240 -14.38 15.14 15.25
CA GLU A 240 -14.60 13.69 15.22
C GLU A 240 -15.51 13.28 14.05
N VAL A 241 -16.55 14.08 13.76
CA VAL A 241 -17.48 13.84 12.66
C VAL A 241 -16.77 14.05 11.32
N ILE A 242 -16.00 15.15 11.19
CA ILE A 242 -15.21 15.42 9.99
C ILE A 242 -14.23 14.27 9.73
N ARG A 243 -13.49 13.83 10.76
CA ARG A 243 -12.56 12.71 10.64
C ARG A 243 -13.26 11.41 10.23
N ARG A 244 -14.44 11.11 10.78
CA ARG A 244 -15.23 9.93 10.36
C ARG A 244 -15.68 10.03 8.90
N ILE A 245 -16.13 11.20 8.45
CA ILE A 245 -16.50 11.43 7.04
C ILE A 245 -15.28 11.19 6.15
N THR A 246 -14.13 11.77 6.49
CA THR A 246 -12.89 11.57 5.73
C THR A 246 -12.47 10.09 5.72
N HIS A 247 -12.49 9.41 6.86
CA HIS A 247 -12.19 7.98 6.92
C HIS A 247 -13.14 7.15 6.04
N HIS A 248 -14.43 7.48 6.04
CA HIS A 248 -15.42 6.80 5.21
C HIS A 248 -15.17 7.05 3.71
N ALA A 249 -14.92 8.30 3.33
CA ALA A 249 -14.62 8.67 1.95
C ALA A 249 -13.30 8.05 1.44
N LEU A 250 -12.34 7.82 2.34
CA LEU A 250 -11.04 7.20 2.04
C LEU A 250 -11.05 5.67 2.27
N GLN A 251 -12.21 5.03 2.43
CA GLN A 251 -12.29 3.58 2.70
C GLN A 251 -11.65 2.73 1.59
N GLN A 252 -11.67 3.20 0.34
CA GLN A 252 -10.86 2.62 -0.73
C GLN A 252 -9.45 3.22 -0.64
N ARG A 253 -8.62 2.64 0.24
CA ARG A 253 -7.23 3.03 0.53
C ARG A 253 -6.29 2.72 -0.65
N GLY A 254 -6.59 3.25 -1.82
CA GLY A 254 -5.83 3.07 -3.05
C GLY A 254 -5.15 4.36 -3.52
N ARG A 255 -4.68 4.32 -4.78
CA ARG A 255 -4.11 5.47 -5.49
C ARG A 255 -4.96 6.73 -5.29
N GLY A 256 -4.31 7.83 -4.94
CA GLY A 256 -4.89 9.13 -4.68
C GLY A 256 -5.18 9.44 -3.20
N PHE A 257 -4.84 8.59 -2.22
CA PHE A 257 -5.15 8.85 -0.80
C PHE A 257 -4.54 10.17 -0.32
N ARG A 258 -3.25 10.40 -0.59
CA ARG A 258 -2.58 11.64 -0.15
C ARG A 258 -3.18 12.90 -0.80
N SER A 259 -3.48 12.82 -2.09
CA SER A 259 -4.13 13.91 -2.83
C SER A 259 -5.54 14.19 -2.31
N SER A 260 -6.32 13.13 -2.06
CA SER A 260 -7.68 13.24 -1.52
C SER A 260 -7.68 13.83 -0.10
N LEU A 261 -6.75 13.38 0.74
CA LEU A 261 -6.58 13.92 2.10
C LEU A 261 -6.24 15.43 2.06
N LEU A 262 -5.36 15.83 1.15
CA LEU A 262 -5.05 17.23 0.91
C LEU A 262 -6.28 18.01 0.43
N SER A 263 -7.06 17.46 -0.51
CA SER A 263 -8.30 18.08 -0.97
C SER A 263 -9.29 18.33 0.17
N PHE A 264 -9.45 17.37 1.10
CA PHE A 264 -10.26 17.56 2.31
C PHE A 264 -9.71 18.67 3.21
N ALA A 265 -8.40 18.68 3.47
CA ALA A 265 -7.77 19.67 4.32
C ALA A 265 -7.88 21.11 3.75
N LEU A 266 -8.00 21.25 2.43
CA LEU A 266 -8.11 22.53 1.73
C LEU A 266 -9.54 23.08 1.62
N VAL A 267 -10.56 22.33 2.04
CA VAL A 267 -11.96 22.79 1.97
C VAL A 267 -12.16 24.08 2.79
N CYS A 268 -11.75 24.07 4.05
CA CYS A 268 -11.75 25.25 4.92
C CYS A 268 -10.87 25.01 6.16
N LYS A 269 -10.64 26.07 6.95
CA LYS A 269 -9.81 26.01 8.16
C LYS A 269 -10.26 24.93 9.16
N ALA A 270 -11.56 24.71 9.32
CA ALA A 270 -12.11 23.69 10.22
C ALA A 270 -11.77 22.25 9.79
N TRP A 271 -11.55 22.00 8.49
CA TRP A 271 -11.19 20.70 7.95
C TRP A 271 -9.68 20.46 7.90
N SER A 272 -8.86 21.50 8.07
CA SER A 272 -7.40 21.38 8.07
C SER A 272 -6.82 20.29 9.00
N PRO A 273 -7.37 20.01 10.21
CA PRO A 273 -6.82 18.97 11.07
C PRO A 273 -7.00 17.55 10.52
N VAL A 274 -7.81 17.35 9.47
CA VAL A 274 -7.93 16.06 8.76
C VAL A 274 -6.59 15.59 8.22
N ILE A 275 -5.68 16.52 7.88
CA ILE A 275 -4.33 16.17 7.41
C ILE A 275 -3.56 15.31 8.41
N ASP A 276 -3.94 15.35 9.70
CA ASP A 276 -3.29 14.58 10.76
C ASP A 276 -3.46 13.07 10.59
N ILE A 277 -4.51 12.65 9.88
CA ILE A 277 -4.73 11.25 9.49
C ILE A 277 -3.54 10.72 8.69
N PHE A 278 -2.80 11.55 7.96
CA PHE A 278 -1.58 11.11 7.26
C PHE A 278 -0.60 10.40 8.21
N TRP A 279 -0.37 10.96 9.40
CA TRP A 279 0.61 10.47 10.36
C TRP A 279 0.20 9.15 11.02
N GLU A 280 -1.12 8.96 11.20
CA GLU A 280 -1.69 7.74 11.77
C GLU A 280 -1.62 6.56 10.78
N TYR A 281 -1.60 6.86 9.47
CA TYR A 281 -1.69 5.86 8.40
C TYR A 281 -0.44 5.77 7.53
N LEU A 282 0.68 6.35 7.97
CA LEU A 282 1.98 6.31 7.26
C LEU A 282 2.31 4.90 6.75
N GLY A 283 1.88 3.86 7.46
CA GLY A 283 2.17 2.48 7.08
C GLY A 283 1.20 1.74 6.16
N THR A 284 0.06 2.29 5.79
CA THR A 284 -0.98 1.53 5.05
C THR A 284 -1.14 1.97 3.61
N LEU A 285 -0.16 2.71 3.09
CA LEU A 285 -0.24 3.34 1.78
C LEU A 285 0.17 2.37 0.65
N ASP A 286 -0.51 2.51 -0.49
CA ASP A 286 -0.15 1.85 -1.74
C ASP A 286 1.29 2.22 -2.15
N VAL A 287 1.98 1.32 -2.86
CA VAL A 287 3.39 1.44 -3.26
C VAL A 287 3.64 2.76 -4.01
N SER A 288 2.71 3.16 -4.88
CA SER A 288 2.83 4.40 -5.66
C SER A 288 2.74 5.69 -4.83
N GLU A 289 2.23 5.62 -3.60
CA GLU A 289 1.97 6.79 -2.75
C GLU A 289 2.93 6.97 -1.58
N ARG A 290 3.85 6.02 -1.40
CA ARG A 290 4.80 6.01 -0.29
C ARG A 290 5.57 7.33 -0.21
N PRO A 291 5.61 7.97 0.98
CA PRO A 291 6.33 9.21 1.16
C PRO A 291 7.84 9.01 1.16
N ASP A 292 8.56 10.04 0.74
CA ASP A 292 10.02 10.11 0.87
C ASP A 292 10.38 10.34 2.36
N PRO A 293 11.22 9.49 2.96
CA PRO A 293 11.50 9.53 4.40
C PRO A 293 12.17 10.85 4.81
N SER A 294 13.05 11.42 3.98
CA SER A 294 13.69 12.72 4.24
C SER A 294 12.67 13.87 4.27
N SER A 295 11.61 13.79 3.46
CA SER A 295 10.52 14.76 3.47
C SER A 295 9.63 14.63 4.70
N VAL A 296 9.43 13.40 5.19
CA VAL A 296 8.72 13.12 6.45
C VAL A 296 9.53 13.61 7.65
N SER A 297 10.84 13.31 7.70
CA SER A 297 11.77 13.81 8.72
C SER A 297 11.69 15.34 8.82
N ARG A 298 11.89 16.06 7.70
CA ARG A 298 11.79 17.53 7.67
C ARG A 298 10.44 18.07 8.13
N ALA A 299 9.35 17.36 7.83
CA ALA A 299 8.02 17.76 8.25
C ALA A 299 7.82 17.58 9.76
N LEU A 300 8.35 16.50 10.35
CA LEU A 300 8.34 16.27 11.80
C LEU A 300 9.22 17.29 12.53
N TRP A 301 10.40 17.62 12.00
CA TRP A 301 11.26 18.68 12.53
C TRP A 301 10.54 20.04 12.60
N LYS A 302 9.74 20.37 11.58
CA LYS A 302 8.94 21.61 11.55
C LYS A 302 7.71 21.56 12.45
N LYS A 303 7.20 20.37 12.76
CA LYS A 303 5.94 20.14 13.48
C LYS A 303 6.08 18.94 14.44
N PRO A 304 6.89 19.07 15.51
CA PRO A 304 7.18 17.97 16.41
C PRO A 304 5.94 17.44 17.13
N GLU A 305 4.90 18.25 17.29
CA GLU A 305 3.63 17.84 17.88
C GLU A 305 2.91 16.74 17.09
N LYS A 306 3.28 16.51 15.82
CA LYS A 306 2.74 15.44 14.97
C LYS A 306 3.39 14.10 15.22
N ALA A 307 4.57 14.06 15.84
CA ALA A 307 5.30 12.83 16.10
C ALA A 307 4.51 11.84 16.99
N LYS A 308 3.66 12.35 17.90
CA LYS A 308 2.78 11.53 18.77
C LYS A 308 1.67 10.78 18.01
N LEU A 309 1.36 11.20 16.79
CA LEU A 309 0.32 10.60 15.95
C LEU A 309 0.83 9.35 15.23
N VAL A 310 2.15 9.21 15.07
CA VAL A 310 2.77 8.05 14.44
C VAL A 310 2.70 6.86 15.41
N LYS A 311 1.84 5.87 15.10
CA LYS A 311 1.63 4.67 15.93
C LYS A 311 2.39 3.44 15.45
N SER A 312 2.78 3.43 14.18
CA SER A 312 3.52 2.33 13.57
C SER A 312 4.64 2.87 12.69
N PHE A 313 5.79 2.21 12.71
CA PHE A 313 6.92 2.54 11.84
C PHE A 313 7.42 1.29 11.14
N ARG A 314 7.50 1.32 9.80
CA ARG A 314 8.11 0.25 9.00
C ARG A 314 8.88 0.87 7.83
N PRO A 315 10.14 0.50 7.58
CA PRO A 315 10.96 1.08 6.52
C PRO A 315 10.35 0.97 5.11
N TRP A 316 9.69 -0.16 4.81
CA TRP A 316 9.07 -0.38 3.51
C TRP A 316 7.80 0.44 3.28
N ASP A 317 7.29 1.16 4.28
CA ASP A 317 6.16 2.09 4.10
C ASP A 317 6.59 3.40 3.40
N TYR A 318 7.90 3.61 3.28
CA TYR A 318 8.50 4.76 2.60
C TYR A 318 8.95 4.39 1.17
N ARG A 319 9.07 5.41 0.33
CA ARG A 319 9.56 5.22 -1.04
C ARG A 319 11.02 4.79 -0.98
N ALA A 320 11.35 3.65 -1.58
CA ALA A 320 12.72 3.18 -1.70
C ALA A 320 13.61 4.24 -2.35
N ALA A 321 14.89 4.25 -1.97
CA ALA A 321 15.91 5.02 -2.68
C ALA A 321 15.83 4.67 -4.19
N GLY A 322 15.66 5.68 -5.05
CA GLY A 322 15.87 5.47 -6.49
C GLY A 322 17.32 5.05 -6.73
N GLU A 323 17.59 4.45 -7.90
CA GLU A 323 18.88 3.84 -8.29
C GLU A 323 20.12 4.72 -8.01
N ASN A 324 19.94 6.04 -7.92
CA ASN A 324 21.02 7.02 -7.70
C ASN A 324 21.24 7.45 -6.24
N LYS A 325 20.46 6.97 -5.25
CA LYS A 325 20.63 7.36 -3.83
C LYS A 325 21.41 6.31 -3.06
N GLN A 326 22.51 6.71 -2.40
CA GLN A 326 23.32 5.81 -1.59
C GLN A 326 22.50 5.21 -0.41
N PRO A 327 22.65 3.91 -0.10
CA PRO A 327 21.93 3.23 1.00
C PRO A 327 22.08 3.90 2.39
N TYR A 328 23.19 4.61 2.60
CA TYR A 328 23.43 5.41 3.80
C TYR A 328 22.35 6.47 4.02
N TYR A 329 22.12 7.38 3.05
CA TYR A 329 21.14 8.47 3.18
C TYR A 329 19.71 7.98 3.35
N PHE A 330 19.41 6.81 2.78
CA PHE A 330 18.13 6.16 2.98
C PHE A 330 17.96 5.72 4.44
N SER A 331 18.97 5.03 4.99
CA SER A 331 18.96 4.58 6.39
C SER A 331 18.97 5.74 7.38
N ASP A 332 19.73 6.78 7.09
CA ASP A 332 19.83 8.02 7.89
C ASP A 332 18.48 8.73 7.99
N ALA A 333 17.76 8.89 6.88
CA ALA A 333 16.43 9.50 6.89
C ALA A 333 15.38 8.69 7.66
N HIS A 334 15.49 7.35 7.69
CA HIS A 334 14.62 6.50 8.51
C HIS A 334 14.93 6.68 9.99
N LEU A 335 16.22 6.74 10.33
CA LEU A 335 16.70 6.93 11.69
C LEU A 335 16.29 8.29 12.24
N ASP A 336 16.36 9.34 11.43
CA ASP A 336 15.81 10.66 11.73
C ASP A 336 14.33 10.58 12.12
N VAL A 337 13.50 9.98 11.26
CA VAL A 337 12.06 9.82 11.54
C VAL A 337 11.87 9.06 12.86
N LEU A 338 12.60 7.96 13.04
CA LEU A 338 12.49 7.10 14.22
C LEU A 338 12.91 7.82 15.51
N SER A 339 13.92 8.69 15.44
CA SER A 339 14.40 9.47 16.58
C SER A 339 13.40 10.53 17.07
N MET A 340 12.47 10.95 16.19
CA MET A 340 11.48 11.98 16.52
C MET A 340 10.17 11.39 17.07
N VAL A 341 9.83 10.16 16.70
CA VAL A 341 8.52 9.56 17.06
C VAL A 341 8.51 9.06 18.50
N THR A 342 7.47 9.42 19.24
CA THR A 342 7.39 9.16 20.70
C THR A 342 6.31 8.16 21.11
N SER A 343 5.40 7.80 20.19
CA SER A 343 4.21 7.00 20.50
C SER A 343 4.07 5.75 19.63
N VAL A 344 5.18 5.27 19.07
CA VAL A 344 5.21 4.05 18.27
C VAL A 344 4.85 2.86 19.16
N LYS A 345 3.87 2.08 18.71
CA LYS A 345 3.44 0.82 19.33
C LYS A 345 3.86 -0.39 18.52
N ALA A 346 3.90 -0.25 17.20
CA ALA A 346 4.33 -1.30 16.28
C ALA A 346 5.59 -0.86 15.52
N LEU A 347 6.70 -1.56 15.76
CA LEU A 347 7.98 -1.30 15.11
C LEU A 347 8.31 -2.45 14.16
N SER A 348 8.73 -2.11 12.95
CA SER A 348 9.45 -3.05 12.10
C SER A 348 10.84 -2.56 11.79
N VAL A 349 11.81 -3.46 11.89
CA VAL A 349 13.22 -3.20 11.65
C VAL A 349 13.67 -4.01 10.44
N SER A 350 14.47 -3.39 9.59
CA SER A 350 15.17 -4.01 8.46
C SER A 350 16.68 -3.81 8.60
N SER A 351 17.46 -4.28 7.63
CA SER A 351 18.90 -4.03 7.56
C SER A 351 19.22 -2.53 7.65
N ILE A 352 20.28 -2.20 8.40
CA ILE A 352 20.72 -0.82 8.68
C ILE A 352 22.11 -0.63 8.06
N HIS A 353 22.43 0.57 7.58
CA HIS A 353 23.77 0.84 7.11
C HIS A 353 24.80 0.75 8.27
N PRO A 354 25.93 0.01 8.15
CA PRO A 354 26.79 -0.30 9.31
C PRO A 354 27.28 0.91 10.14
N PRO A 355 27.72 2.03 9.54
CA PRO A 355 28.00 3.28 10.24
C PRO A 355 26.89 3.85 11.15
N LEU A 356 25.63 3.46 10.96
CA LEU A 356 24.49 4.00 11.71
C LEU A 356 24.00 3.07 12.83
N VAL A 357 24.61 1.89 13.00
CA VAL A 357 24.13 0.86 13.92
C VAL A 357 24.08 1.34 15.37
N GLU A 358 25.15 1.95 15.87
CA GLU A 358 25.19 2.43 17.25
C GLU A 358 24.11 3.49 17.52
N LEU A 359 23.96 4.43 16.59
CA LEU A 359 22.93 5.48 16.70
C LEU A 359 21.53 4.87 16.61
N PHE A 360 21.34 3.89 15.73
CA PHE A 360 20.08 3.16 15.60
C PHE A 360 19.73 2.43 16.91
N LEU A 361 20.65 1.64 17.47
CA LEU A 361 20.47 0.95 18.74
C LEU A 361 20.09 1.93 19.86
N LYS A 362 20.80 3.06 19.94
CA LYS A 362 20.48 4.13 20.90
C LYS A 362 19.05 4.66 20.72
N VAL A 363 18.64 4.95 19.48
CA VAL A 363 17.30 5.48 19.17
C VAL A 363 16.21 4.48 19.54
N ILE A 364 16.33 3.22 19.15
CA ILE A 364 15.28 2.23 19.42
C ILE A 364 15.14 1.90 20.91
N SER A 365 16.21 2.02 21.68
CA SER A 365 16.18 1.92 23.15
C SER A 365 15.43 3.08 23.82
N THR A 366 15.18 4.20 23.13
CA THR A 366 14.34 5.29 23.67
C THR A 366 12.84 5.05 23.49
N LEU A 367 12.45 4.09 22.65
CA LEU A 367 11.05 3.81 22.32
C LEU A 367 10.39 2.92 23.38
N SER A 368 9.79 3.51 24.41
CA SER A 368 9.19 2.78 25.54
C SER A 368 7.77 2.24 25.31
N CYS A 369 7.09 2.70 24.26
CA CYS A 369 5.70 2.37 23.96
C CYS A 369 5.51 1.14 23.07
N ILE A 370 6.60 0.44 22.70
CA ILE A 370 6.54 -0.71 21.79
C ILE A 370 5.74 -1.85 22.41
N GLU A 371 4.70 -2.29 21.69
CA GLU A 371 3.85 -3.43 22.00
C GLU A 371 4.13 -4.61 21.04
N LYS A 372 4.45 -4.31 19.78
CA LYS A 372 4.79 -5.28 18.74
C LYS A 372 6.09 -4.89 18.03
N CYS A 373 7.01 -5.84 17.93
CA CYS A 373 8.25 -5.69 17.17
C CYS A 373 8.38 -6.78 16.11
N THR A 374 8.80 -6.41 14.91
CA THR A 374 9.06 -7.33 13.79
C THR A 374 10.41 -7.01 13.19
N ILE A 375 11.36 -7.92 13.33
CA ILE A 375 12.71 -7.79 12.82
C ILE A 375 12.82 -8.70 11.62
N ASN A 376 12.88 -8.08 10.44
CA ASN A 376 13.01 -8.78 9.17
C ASN A 376 14.40 -8.49 8.62
N ASN A 377 15.24 -9.51 8.53
CA ASN A 377 16.54 -9.42 7.87
C ASN A 377 16.43 -10.00 6.46
N PRO A 378 15.89 -9.27 5.46
CA PRO A 378 15.79 -9.80 4.11
C PRO A 378 17.18 -10.16 3.60
N ILE A 379 17.24 -11.32 2.93
CA ILE A 379 18.41 -11.80 2.21
C ILE A 379 18.67 -10.78 1.09
N THR A 380 19.65 -9.91 1.31
CA THR A 380 20.24 -8.96 0.35
C THR A 380 19.40 -7.73 -0.04
N PHE A 381 20.03 -6.55 0.06
CA PHE A 381 19.83 -5.45 -0.89
C PHE A 381 20.39 -5.90 -2.26
N ARG A 382 19.77 -6.88 -2.91
CA ARG A 382 20.14 -7.22 -4.28
C ARG A 382 19.45 -6.20 -5.18
N ASN A 383 20.25 -5.35 -5.82
CA ASN A 383 19.80 -4.55 -6.94
C ASN A 383 19.14 -5.51 -7.95
N GLU A 384 17.82 -5.41 -8.14
CA GLU A 384 17.05 -6.22 -9.10
C GLU A 384 17.45 -5.96 -10.56
N SER A 385 18.43 -5.08 -10.81
CA SER A 385 18.90 -4.70 -12.14
C SER A 385 20.10 -5.49 -12.66
N SER A 386 20.82 -6.31 -11.86
CA SER A 386 21.88 -7.16 -12.42
C SER A 386 21.34 -8.53 -12.86
N ARG A 387 20.55 -8.53 -13.94
CA ARG A 387 20.24 -9.73 -14.74
C ARG A 387 21.28 -10.01 -15.82
N ASP A 388 22.36 -9.25 -15.84
CA ASP A 388 23.48 -9.53 -16.73
C ASP A 388 24.33 -10.65 -16.16
N LEU A 389 24.30 -11.76 -16.89
CA LEU A 389 25.26 -12.84 -16.85
C LEU A 389 26.66 -12.22 -16.97
N ASP A 390 27.58 -12.73 -16.16
CA ASP A 390 29.01 -12.38 -16.15
C ASP A 390 29.36 -11.02 -15.53
N ALA A 391 29.24 -10.92 -14.21
CA ALA A 391 30.01 -9.95 -13.43
C ALA A 391 30.75 -10.67 -12.31
N ASP A 392 32.07 -10.58 -12.42
CA ASP A 392 33.09 -11.01 -11.48
C ASP A 392 32.75 -10.75 -10.01
N LYS A 393 33.26 -11.64 -9.17
CA LYS A 393 33.22 -11.62 -7.70
C LYS A 393 33.89 -10.37 -7.11
N SER A 394 33.29 -9.18 -7.28
CA SER A 394 33.61 -8.03 -6.45
C SER A 394 32.74 -8.08 -5.19
N SER A 395 33.34 -8.63 -4.14
CA SER A 395 32.78 -8.90 -2.81
C SER A 395 32.40 -7.68 -1.97
N ASP A 396 32.31 -6.49 -2.55
CA ASP A 396 32.37 -5.22 -1.81
C ASP A 396 31.08 -4.38 -1.87
N SER A 397 29.95 -4.96 -2.26
CA SER A 397 28.67 -4.32 -1.94
C SER A 397 28.53 -4.28 -0.40
N PRO A 398 28.40 -3.11 0.24
CA PRO A 398 28.32 -3.03 1.70
C PRO A 398 27.06 -3.77 2.17
N GLN A 399 27.26 -4.96 2.72
CA GLN A 399 26.21 -5.71 3.39
C GLN A 399 25.66 -4.83 4.51
N GLY A 400 24.35 -4.57 4.48
CA GLY A 400 23.67 -3.93 5.60
C GLY A 400 23.89 -4.72 6.88
N TYR A 401 24.01 -4.04 8.01
CA TYR A 401 24.02 -4.65 9.32
C TYR A 401 22.63 -5.19 9.65
N HIS A 402 22.59 -6.38 10.20
CA HIS A 402 21.38 -7.08 10.61
C HIS A 402 21.41 -7.24 12.13
N LEU A 403 20.30 -6.91 12.81
CA LEU A 403 20.18 -7.16 14.25
C LEU A 403 20.18 -8.67 14.50
N ASP A 404 21.04 -9.13 15.40
CA ASP A 404 21.05 -10.50 15.90
C ASP A 404 20.28 -10.62 17.23
N ILE A 405 20.19 -11.84 17.77
CA ILE A 405 19.52 -12.07 19.06
C ILE A 405 20.22 -11.30 20.19
N SER A 406 21.54 -11.24 20.20
CA SER A 406 22.31 -10.56 21.24
C SER A 406 22.00 -9.07 21.31
N ASP A 407 21.88 -8.40 20.17
CA ASP A 407 21.47 -6.99 20.09
C ASP A 407 20.05 -6.82 20.64
N ILE A 408 19.13 -7.71 20.25
CA ILE A 408 17.73 -7.65 20.69
C ILE A 408 17.64 -7.80 22.20
N LEU A 409 18.35 -8.77 22.78
CA LEU A 409 18.38 -8.99 24.24
C LEU A 409 18.92 -7.76 25.00
N LYS A 410 19.85 -7.00 24.42
CA LYS A 410 20.32 -5.72 25.01
C LYS A 410 19.25 -4.62 24.99
N ILE A 411 18.32 -4.64 24.04
CA ILE A 411 17.28 -3.61 23.87
C ILE A 411 16.00 -3.94 24.66
N LEU A 412 15.69 -5.22 24.86
CA LEU A 412 14.48 -5.67 25.56
C LEU A 412 14.15 -4.96 26.88
N PRO A 413 15.13 -4.62 27.76
CA PRO A 413 14.83 -3.91 29.01
C PRO A 413 14.12 -2.57 28.82
N HIS A 414 14.26 -1.95 27.65
CA HIS A 414 13.63 -0.67 27.33
C HIS A 414 12.17 -0.82 26.86
N TRP A 415 11.72 -2.03 26.52
CA TRP A 415 10.42 -2.29 25.90
C TRP A 415 9.45 -3.00 26.86
N ASN A 416 9.15 -2.38 27.99
CA ASN A 416 8.28 -2.95 29.03
C ASN A 416 6.87 -3.35 28.55
N ASN A 417 6.39 -2.70 27.48
CA ASN A 417 5.07 -2.95 26.92
C ASN A 417 5.04 -4.02 25.82
N LEU A 418 6.19 -4.61 25.47
CA LEU A 418 6.27 -5.61 24.41
C LEU A 418 5.40 -6.82 24.75
N ARG A 419 4.59 -7.25 23.78
CA ARG A 419 3.72 -8.44 23.84
C ARG A 419 3.97 -9.40 22.68
N THR A 420 4.31 -8.87 21.51
CA THR A 420 4.56 -9.67 20.31
C THR A 420 5.94 -9.39 19.77
N LEU A 421 6.76 -10.42 19.63
CA LEU A 421 8.11 -10.33 19.06
C LEU A 421 8.26 -11.32 17.91
N PHE A 422 8.57 -10.80 16.73
CA PHE A 422 8.90 -11.59 15.55
C PHE A 422 10.34 -11.30 15.12
N ILE A 423 11.16 -12.33 15.01
CA ILE A 423 12.56 -12.25 14.57
C ILE A 423 12.76 -13.21 13.42
N SER A 424 13.17 -12.70 12.27
CA SER A 424 13.68 -13.48 11.15
C SER A 424 15.14 -13.14 10.91
N GLN A 425 16.05 -14.11 11.08
CA GLN A 425 17.48 -13.92 10.77
C GLN A 425 17.82 -14.48 9.38
N ASN A 426 18.98 -14.05 8.88
CA ASN A 426 19.49 -14.50 7.60
C ASN A 426 20.41 -15.72 7.81
N LYS A 427 20.16 -16.81 7.07
CA LYS A 427 20.93 -18.07 7.13
C LYS A 427 22.42 -17.88 6.81
N ASP A 428 22.75 -16.87 6.00
CA ASP A 428 24.11 -16.60 5.53
C ASP A 428 24.92 -15.67 6.45
N ALA A 429 24.32 -15.15 7.53
CA ALA A 429 24.99 -14.24 8.48
C ALA A 429 26.06 -14.93 9.34
N LYS A 430 26.26 -16.25 9.19
CA LYS A 430 27.24 -17.09 9.92
C LYS A 430 28.70 -16.68 9.76
N LEU A 431 29.03 -15.70 8.93
CA LEU A 431 30.41 -15.49 8.45
C LEU A 431 31.21 -14.36 9.11
N ARG A 432 30.71 -13.63 10.13
CA ARG A 432 31.40 -12.39 10.56
C ARG A 432 31.60 -12.08 12.04
N ARG A 433 31.25 -12.95 12.99
CA ARG A 433 31.71 -12.75 14.39
C ARG A 433 32.69 -13.84 14.79
N THR A 434 33.93 -13.42 15.01
CA THR A 434 34.94 -14.18 15.75
C THR A 434 34.35 -14.59 17.10
N ASN A 435 34.62 -15.84 17.49
CA ASN A 435 34.11 -16.55 18.68
C ASN A 435 34.43 -15.89 20.05
N GLU A 436 34.82 -14.62 20.09
CA GLU A 436 35.27 -13.93 21.31
C GLU A 436 34.16 -13.15 22.03
N GLU A 437 33.07 -12.76 21.36
CA GLU A 437 31.95 -12.04 21.99
C GLU A 437 30.82 -12.94 22.53
N LEU A 438 30.86 -14.25 22.27
CA LEU A 438 29.86 -15.21 22.74
C LEU A 438 29.97 -15.57 24.24
N LYS A 439 30.92 -14.99 24.98
CA LYS A 439 31.28 -15.39 26.35
C LYS A 439 30.66 -14.55 27.48
N SER A 440 29.84 -13.55 27.16
CA SER A 440 29.11 -12.79 28.18
C SER A 440 27.64 -13.20 28.23
N ASP A 441 27.34 -14.32 28.90
CA ASP A 441 25.98 -14.83 29.15
C ASP A 441 25.12 -13.92 30.04
N THR A 442 25.63 -12.75 30.46
CA THR A 442 24.90 -11.83 31.34
C THR A 442 24.17 -10.76 30.51
N TYR A 443 22.94 -11.07 30.10
CA TYR A 443 22.02 -10.11 29.52
C TYR A 443 21.30 -9.30 30.62
N PRO A 444 21.04 -8.00 30.41
CA PRO A 444 20.31 -7.18 31.37
C PRO A 444 18.88 -7.70 31.57
N SER A 445 18.42 -7.81 32.81
CA SER A 445 17.05 -8.23 33.11
C SER A 445 16.01 -7.29 32.49
N HIS A 446 14.95 -7.85 31.91
CA HIS A 446 13.82 -7.07 31.39
C HIS A 446 12.52 -7.39 32.13
N ASN A 447 11.52 -6.52 32.00
CA ASN A 447 10.18 -6.70 32.61
C ASN A 447 9.07 -6.95 31.58
N CYS A 448 9.43 -7.10 30.30
CA CYS A 448 8.45 -7.33 29.26
C CYS A 448 7.81 -8.71 29.38
N LYS A 449 6.47 -8.76 29.25
CA LYS A 449 5.66 -9.98 29.35
C LYS A 449 5.20 -10.37 27.95
N ILE A 450 6.07 -11.08 27.24
CA ILE A 450 5.83 -11.55 25.88
C ILE A 450 4.67 -12.56 25.91
N GLN A 451 3.71 -12.39 25.01
CA GLN A 451 2.55 -13.25 24.81
C GLN A 451 2.71 -14.12 23.57
N GLU A 452 3.42 -13.61 22.56
CA GLU A 452 3.67 -14.29 21.31
C GLU A 452 5.13 -14.10 20.87
N LEU A 453 5.83 -15.23 20.67
CA LEU A 453 7.22 -15.26 20.24
C LEU A 453 7.32 -16.02 18.92
N TYR A 454 7.85 -15.36 17.89
CA TYR A 454 8.08 -15.95 16.58
C TYR A 454 9.57 -15.82 16.25
N LEU A 455 10.23 -16.95 16.10
CA LEU A 455 11.65 -17.02 15.74
C LEU A 455 11.77 -17.82 14.45
N GLN A 456 12.34 -17.20 13.43
CA GLN A 456 12.49 -17.78 12.12
C GLN A 456 13.94 -17.66 11.65
N ASP A 457 14.50 -18.76 11.15
CA ASP A 457 15.79 -18.91 10.49
C ASP A 457 16.94 -18.26 11.29
N GLY A 458 17.76 -19.04 12.01
CA GLY A 458 18.81 -18.44 12.85
C GLY A 458 19.48 -19.38 13.84
N GLU A 459 20.45 -18.87 14.59
CA GLU A 459 21.11 -19.58 15.69
C GLU A 459 20.72 -18.95 17.03
N ILE A 460 20.27 -19.79 17.96
CA ILE A 460 19.86 -19.38 19.31
C ILE A 460 20.28 -20.45 20.32
N THR A 461 20.84 -20.02 21.44
CA THR A 461 21.18 -20.91 22.57
C THR A 461 20.00 -21.06 23.53
N GLY A 462 20.00 -22.14 24.33
CA GLY A 462 19.01 -22.30 25.40
C GLY A 462 19.00 -21.13 26.39
N SER A 463 20.17 -20.60 26.77
CA SER A 463 20.28 -19.45 27.68
C SER A 463 19.60 -18.19 27.11
N GLN A 464 19.81 -17.89 25.83
CA GLN A 464 19.16 -16.79 25.13
C GLN A 464 17.64 -16.99 25.05
N LEU A 465 17.21 -18.21 24.73
CA LEU A 465 15.80 -18.56 24.62
C LEU A 465 15.07 -18.40 25.98
N LEU A 466 15.69 -18.86 27.06
CA LEU A 466 15.17 -18.71 28.42
C LEU A 466 15.14 -17.25 28.87
N HIS A 467 16.09 -16.42 28.43
CA HIS A 467 16.09 -14.99 28.77
C HIS A 467 14.81 -14.30 28.28
N PHE A 468 14.38 -14.55 27.04
CA PHE A 468 13.12 -13.98 26.50
C PHE A 468 11.88 -14.29 27.37
N ILE A 469 11.88 -15.43 28.06
CA ILE A 469 10.71 -15.90 28.81
C ILE A 469 10.77 -15.68 30.31
N SER A 470 11.91 -15.27 30.88
CA SER A 470 12.07 -15.13 32.34
C SER A 470 10.95 -14.31 33.02
N PRO A 471 10.46 -13.18 32.46
CA PRO A 471 9.30 -12.45 33.02
C PRO A 471 7.96 -12.87 32.40
N SER A 472 8.01 -13.68 31.35
CA SER A 472 6.89 -14.07 30.49
C SER A 472 6.31 -15.46 30.81
N GLU A 473 6.83 -16.16 31.82
CA GLU A 473 6.38 -17.51 32.24
C GLU A 473 4.86 -17.59 32.40
N SER A 474 4.27 -16.52 32.93
CA SER A 474 2.83 -16.40 33.19
C SER A 474 2.00 -15.80 32.03
N SER A 475 2.63 -15.39 30.92
CA SER A 475 1.95 -14.69 29.82
C SER A 475 2.09 -15.32 28.44
N LEU A 476 3.15 -16.11 28.21
CA LEU A 476 3.43 -16.65 26.88
C LEU A 476 2.36 -17.66 26.45
N SER A 477 1.68 -17.37 25.33
CA SER A 477 0.55 -18.16 24.85
C SER A 477 0.78 -18.76 23.47
N ARG A 478 1.72 -18.20 22.69
CA ARG A 478 2.05 -18.67 21.36
C ARG A 478 3.55 -18.65 21.10
N VAL A 479 4.04 -19.72 20.48
CA VAL A 479 5.42 -19.88 20.05
C VAL A 479 5.45 -20.47 18.65
N ASP A 480 6.14 -19.79 17.73
CA ASP A 480 6.38 -20.27 16.38
C ASP A 480 7.90 -20.26 16.10
N PHE A 481 8.50 -21.44 16.00
CA PHE A 481 9.91 -21.67 15.71
C PHE A 481 10.06 -22.31 14.33
N HIS A 482 10.80 -21.65 13.45
CA HIS A 482 11.02 -22.13 12.09
C HIS A 482 12.51 -22.06 11.76
N GLY A 483 13.15 -23.15 11.33
CA GLY A 483 14.53 -23.06 10.82
C GLY A 483 15.57 -22.67 11.86
N LEU A 484 15.35 -22.99 13.14
CA LEU A 484 16.29 -22.64 14.22
C LEU A 484 17.39 -23.70 14.37
N HIS A 485 18.58 -23.24 14.74
CA HIS A 485 19.77 -24.04 15.02
C HIS A 485 20.38 -23.65 16.39
N GLY A 486 21.23 -24.50 16.96
CA GLY A 486 21.94 -24.22 18.22
C GLY A 486 21.20 -24.60 19.50
N LEU A 487 19.96 -25.12 19.38
CA LEU A 487 19.18 -25.63 20.51
C LEU A 487 19.42 -27.13 20.73
N LEU A 488 19.53 -27.52 21.99
CA LEU A 488 19.56 -28.92 22.43
C LEU A 488 18.17 -29.36 22.92
N ASN A 489 17.95 -30.67 22.99
CA ASN A 489 16.68 -31.24 23.45
C ASN A 489 16.35 -30.81 24.89
N HIS A 490 17.35 -30.77 25.78
CA HIS A 490 17.18 -30.29 27.15
C HIS A 490 16.82 -28.79 27.24
N ASP A 491 17.28 -27.96 26.29
CA ASP A 491 16.92 -26.54 26.25
C ASP A 491 15.42 -26.36 26.01
N LEU A 492 14.86 -27.13 25.07
CA LEU A 492 13.42 -27.12 24.80
C LEU A 492 12.61 -27.66 25.97
N ILE A 493 13.08 -28.71 26.64
CA ILE A 493 12.44 -29.23 27.85
C ILE A 493 12.37 -28.15 28.92
N SER A 494 13.49 -27.45 29.16
CA SER A 494 13.57 -26.36 30.14
C SER A 494 12.60 -25.23 29.78
N PHE A 495 12.67 -24.76 28.53
CA PHE A 495 11.82 -23.69 28.01
C PHE A 495 10.32 -24.02 28.15
N PHE A 496 9.89 -25.15 27.59
CA PHE A 496 8.48 -25.52 27.58
C PHE A 496 7.97 -25.92 28.97
N SER A 497 8.82 -26.40 29.87
CA SER A 497 8.43 -26.65 31.25
C SER A 497 8.00 -25.36 31.95
N GLN A 498 8.71 -24.24 31.73
CA GLN A 498 8.39 -22.95 32.34
C GLN A 498 7.06 -22.36 31.83
N VAL A 499 6.77 -22.53 30.53
CA VAL A 499 5.56 -21.94 29.90
C VAL A 499 4.41 -22.94 29.71
N SER A 500 4.54 -24.15 30.22
CA SER A 500 3.59 -25.26 30.01
C SER A 500 2.16 -24.91 30.42
N SER A 501 1.97 -24.15 31.49
CA SER A 501 0.64 -23.80 32.01
C SER A 501 -0.11 -22.79 31.13
N THR A 502 0.61 -21.98 30.35
CA THR A 502 0.08 -20.81 29.63
C THR A 502 0.05 -20.99 28.12
N ILE A 503 0.92 -21.85 27.57
CA ILE A 503 1.05 -22.08 26.13
C ILE A 503 -0.23 -22.68 25.53
N LYS A 504 -0.69 -22.08 24.42
CA LYS A 504 -1.90 -22.48 23.68
C LYS A 504 -1.60 -22.92 22.25
N TRP A 505 -0.51 -22.41 21.68
CA TRP A 505 -0.14 -22.61 20.28
C TRP A 505 1.36 -22.83 20.15
N ILE A 506 1.74 -23.94 19.53
CA ILE A 506 3.14 -24.29 19.25
C ILE A 506 3.29 -24.63 17.78
N VAL A 507 4.27 -24.01 17.13
CA VAL A 507 4.77 -24.41 15.81
C VAL A 507 6.28 -24.60 15.94
N VAL A 508 6.78 -25.75 15.56
CA VAL A 508 8.22 -26.03 15.43
C VAL A 508 8.43 -26.70 14.08
N SER A 509 9.10 -26.05 13.14
CA SER A 509 9.34 -26.62 11.82
C SER A 509 10.79 -26.47 11.39
N ARG A 510 11.37 -27.49 10.75
CA ARG A 510 12.68 -27.39 10.09
C ARG A 510 13.80 -26.92 11.03
N CYS A 511 13.65 -27.13 12.33
CA CYS A 511 14.66 -26.81 13.33
C CYS A 511 15.64 -27.98 13.49
N SER A 512 16.93 -27.69 13.69
CA SER A 512 17.93 -28.72 14.02
C SER A 512 18.14 -28.76 15.53
N ILE A 513 17.41 -29.62 16.21
CA ILE A 513 17.54 -29.81 17.65
C ILE A 513 18.25 -31.13 17.90
N LEU A 514 19.39 -31.06 18.57
CA LEU A 514 20.22 -32.23 18.84
C LEU A 514 19.87 -32.83 20.19
N ARG A 515 19.92 -34.15 20.25
CA ARG A 515 19.83 -34.93 21.49
C ARG A 515 21.23 -35.28 21.94
N ASP A 516 21.46 -35.28 23.25
CA ASP A 516 22.77 -35.57 23.83
C ASP A 516 23.07 -37.08 23.73
N THR A 517 22.04 -37.93 23.82
CA THR A 517 22.14 -39.39 23.71
C THR A 517 20.96 -39.99 22.94
N GLU A 518 21.14 -41.18 22.37
CA GLU A 518 20.07 -41.95 21.69
C GLU A 518 18.98 -42.49 22.63
N ASP A 519 19.24 -42.50 23.95
CA ASP A 519 18.28 -42.91 24.97
C ASP A 519 17.46 -41.73 25.54
N GLU A 520 17.86 -40.48 25.27
CA GLU A 520 17.16 -39.29 25.73
C GLU A 520 15.69 -39.24 25.25
N GLU A 521 14.75 -39.00 26.16
CA GLU A 521 13.35 -38.85 25.74
C GLU A 521 13.15 -37.55 24.92
N TYR A 522 12.33 -37.63 23.86
CA TYR A 522 12.05 -36.47 23.02
C TYR A 522 11.40 -35.33 23.84
N ALA A 523 11.84 -34.09 23.61
CA ALA A 523 11.40 -32.94 24.41
C ALA A 523 9.88 -32.83 24.54
N PHE A 524 9.15 -32.99 23.43
CA PHE A 524 7.69 -32.92 23.42
C PHE A 524 7.03 -34.08 24.18
N ASP A 525 7.61 -35.28 24.19
CA ASP A 525 7.10 -36.40 24.96
C ASP A 525 7.16 -36.09 26.46
N VAL A 526 8.25 -35.45 26.92
CA VAL A 526 8.46 -35.07 28.33
C VAL A 526 7.46 -34.00 28.78
N VAL A 527 7.28 -32.93 28.00
CA VAL A 527 6.57 -31.72 28.46
C VAL A 527 5.07 -31.73 28.18
N MET A 528 4.58 -32.51 27.22
CA MET A 528 3.18 -32.46 26.77
C MET A 528 2.16 -32.69 27.90
N SER A 529 2.48 -33.54 28.86
CA SER A 529 1.63 -33.85 30.01
C SER A 529 1.33 -32.64 30.89
N LYS A 530 2.20 -31.62 30.86
CA LYS A 530 2.07 -30.37 31.62
C LYS A 530 1.29 -29.29 30.86
N MET A 531 1.06 -29.46 29.55
CA MET A 531 0.50 -28.44 28.67
C MET A 531 -1.04 -28.42 28.62
N VAL A 532 -1.66 -28.07 29.75
CA VAL A 532 -3.13 -28.14 29.92
C VAL A 532 -3.90 -27.16 29.01
N SER A 533 -3.29 -26.02 28.68
CA SER A 533 -3.90 -24.94 27.88
C SER A 533 -3.69 -25.11 26.37
N LEU A 534 -2.96 -26.13 25.93
CA LEU A 534 -2.54 -26.29 24.54
C LEU A 534 -3.68 -26.69 23.62
N HIS A 535 -3.86 -25.96 22.54
CA HIS A 535 -4.91 -26.18 21.54
C HIS A 535 -4.37 -26.53 20.15
N TYR A 536 -3.18 -26.05 19.82
CA TYR A 536 -2.59 -26.24 18.51
C TYR A 536 -1.11 -26.63 18.65
N VAL A 537 -0.73 -27.71 17.97
CA VAL A 537 0.66 -28.16 17.84
C VAL A 537 0.93 -28.50 16.39
N PHE A 538 1.99 -27.92 15.83
CA PHE A 538 2.57 -28.33 14.56
C PHE A 538 4.06 -28.58 14.76
N ILE A 539 4.51 -29.81 14.54
CA ILE A 539 5.90 -30.24 14.67
C ILE A 539 6.32 -30.88 13.35
N GLU A 540 7.33 -30.30 12.70
CA GLU A 540 7.92 -30.75 11.44
C GLU A 540 9.44 -30.75 11.61
N GLY A 541 10.07 -31.88 11.32
CA GLY A 541 11.49 -32.10 11.49
C GLY A 541 11.81 -33.39 12.25
N PRO A 542 12.98 -33.99 11.96
CA PRO A 542 13.37 -35.26 12.55
C PRO A 542 13.65 -35.11 14.05
N ASN A 543 13.37 -36.16 14.82
CA ASN A 543 13.80 -36.31 16.22
C ASN A 543 13.24 -35.29 17.22
N LEU A 544 12.02 -34.77 16.99
CA LEU A 544 11.38 -33.81 17.91
C LEU A 544 10.29 -34.41 18.78
N ALA A 545 9.59 -35.43 18.28
CA ALA A 545 8.46 -36.04 18.96
C ALA A 545 8.28 -37.50 18.51
N SER A 546 7.73 -38.32 19.40
CA SER A 546 7.25 -39.66 19.08
C SER A 546 5.72 -39.71 19.14
N PRO A 547 5.08 -40.86 18.84
CA PRO A 547 3.64 -41.03 19.03
C PRO A 547 3.18 -40.72 20.47
N LEU A 548 4.07 -40.83 21.47
CA LEU A 548 3.75 -40.57 22.88
C LEU A 548 3.34 -39.11 23.13
N SER A 549 3.90 -38.15 22.39
CA SER A 549 3.48 -36.74 22.41
C SER A 549 1.97 -36.57 22.12
N VAL A 550 1.37 -37.47 21.35
CA VAL A 550 -0.06 -37.41 21.02
C VAL A 550 -0.91 -37.99 22.16
N MET A 551 -0.39 -38.99 22.88
CA MET A 551 -1.07 -39.63 24.02
C MET A 551 -1.09 -38.75 25.26
N ARG A 552 0.05 -38.13 25.55
CA ARG A 552 0.33 -37.53 26.86
C ARG A 552 -0.41 -36.22 27.12
N LYS A 553 -1.15 -35.69 26.14
CA LYS A 553 -1.95 -34.47 26.34
C LYS A 553 -2.97 -34.67 27.46
N PRO A 554 -2.96 -33.82 28.51
CA PRO A 554 -3.93 -33.91 29.59
C PRO A 554 -5.36 -33.63 29.10
N LYS A 555 -6.35 -34.27 29.72
CA LYS A 555 -7.77 -34.02 29.43
C LYS A 555 -8.12 -32.58 29.78
N SER A 556 -8.59 -31.80 28.79
CA SER A 556 -9.04 -30.44 29.04
C SER A 556 -10.34 -30.44 29.88
N THR A 557 -10.31 -29.77 31.03
CA THR A 557 -11.46 -29.66 31.95
C THR A 557 -12.44 -28.55 31.56
N ARG A 558 -12.11 -27.70 30.57
CA ARG A 558 -12.93 -26.54 30.18
C ARG A 558 -13.46 -26.69 28.75
N ARG A 559 -14.69 -27.20 28.60
CA ARG A 559 -15.47 -27.08 27.36
C ARG A 559 -16.17 -25.72 27.32
N GLY A 560 -15.48 -24.70 26.84
CA GLY A 560 -16.14 -23.47 26.40
C GLY A 560 -16.82 -23.70 25.05
N THR A 561 -18.03 -23.18 24.86
CA THR A 561 -18.83 -23.31 23.63
C THR A 561 -18.19 -22.68 22.39
N ASN A 562 -17.12 -21.90 22.55
CA ASN A 562 -16.34 -21.25 21.48
C ASN A 562 -14.85 -21.68 21.46
N ALA A 563 -14.48 -22.80 22.07
CA ALA A 563 -13.09 -23.25 22.07
C ALA A 563 -12.65 -23.72 20.67
N LEU A 564 -11.50 -23.24 20.20
CA LEU A 564 -10.86 -23.73 18.98
C LEU A 564 -10.68 -25.26 19.07
N PRO A 565 -10.88 -26.00 17.96
CA PRO A 565 -10.69 -27.43 17.98
C PRO A 565 -9.25 -27.78 18.31
N ASN A 566 -9.08 -28.80 19.15
CA ASN A 566 -7.75 -29.27 19.54
C ASN A 566 -7.12 -29.99 18.35
N MET A 567 -6.04 -29.44 17.79
CA MET A 567 -5.33 -30.00 16.65
C MET A 567 -3.85 -30.25 16.95
N ILE A 568 -3.39 -31.44 16.55
CA ILE A 568 -1.97 -31.79 16.56
C ILE A 568 -1.56 -32.29 15.17
N SER A 569 -0.43 -31.80 14.68
CA SER A 569 0.23 -32.23 13.46
C SER A 569 1.68 -32.51 13.80
N VAL A 570 2.12 -33.76 13.65
CA VAL A 570 3.45 -34.18 14.08
C VAL A 570 4.09 -35.07 13.02
N GLU A 571 5.29 -34.69 12.60
CA GLU A 571 6.23 -35.58 11.94
C GLU A 571 6.93 -36.45 13.00
N LEU A 572 6.78 -37.76 12.89
CA LEU A 572 7.27 -38.71 13.87
C LEU A 572 8.76 -39.00 13.64
N ALA A 573 9.53 -39.06 14.72
CA ALA A 573 10.97 -39.33 14.65
C ALA A 573 11.31 -40.79 14.29
N GLY A 574 12.42 -40.95 13.54
CA GLY A 574 13.14 -42.21 13.36
C GLY A 574 12.89 -42.93 12.02
N PRO A 575 13.86 -43.73 11.53
CA PRO A 575 13.68 -44.64 10.38
C PRO A 575 13.01 -45.97 10.76
N CYS A 576 12.77 -46.21 12.05
CA CYS A 576 12.18 -47.45 12.56
C CYS A 576 10.65 -47.44 12.42
N GLN A 577 10.07 -48.60 12.10
CA GLN A 577 8.63 -48.75 11.90
C GLN A 577 7.85 -48.17 13.08
N VAL A 578 7.03 -47.15 12.84
CA VAL A 578 6.04 -46.69 13.83
C VAL A 578 5.16 -47.89 14.17
N ASN A 579 5.23 -48.33 15.43
CA ASN A 579 4.43 -49.45 15.90
C ASN A 579 2.95 -49.06 15.84
N ILE A 580 2.18 -49.82 15.07
CA ILE A 580 0.74 -49.59 14.90
C ILE A 580 -0.02 -49.71 16.21
N ASP A 581 0.42 -50.59 17.11
CA ASP A 581 -0.19 -50.78 18.42
C ASP A 581 -0.07 -49.50 19.24
N ASN A 582 1.05 -48.78 19.13
CA ASN A 582 1.23 -47.49 19.78
C ASN A 582 0.25 -46.46 19.21
N ILE A 583 0.02 -46.41 17.89
CA ILE A 583 -0.96 -45.49 17.30
C ILE A 583 -2.39 -45.84 17.72
N LEU A 584 -2.74 -47.13 17.76
CA LEU A 584 -4.05 -47.56 18.22
C LEU A 584 -4.26 -47.21 19.70
N GLU A 585 -3.25 -47.40 20.54
CA GLU A 585 -3.27 -46.99 21.95
C GLU A 585 -3.44 -45.48 22.08
N VAL A 586 -2.74 -44.69 21.25
CA VAL A 586 -2.90 -43.22 21.20
C VAL A 586 -4.34 -42.83 20.95
N LEU A 587 -4.99 -43.41 19.93
CA LEU A 587 -6.35 -43.06 19.54
C LEU A 587 -7.38 -43.40 20.65
N GLN A 588 -7.11 -44.42 21.46
CA GLN A 588 -7.98 -44.79 22.58
C GLN A 588 -7.99 -43.73 23.69
N VAL A 589 -6.83 -43.13 23.99
CA VAL A 589 -6.67 -42.28 25.18
C VAL A 589 -6.60 -40.78 24.90
N THR A 590 -6.30 -40.38 23.67
CA THR A 590 -6.03 -38.99 23.33
C THR A 590 -7.25 -38.07 23.45
N THR A 591 -6.96 -36.77 23.61
CA THR A 591 -7.96 -35.68 23.67
C THR A 591 -7.89 -34.72 22.49
N TRP A 592 -7.05 -35.02 21.51
CA TRP A 592 -7.00 -34.31 20.24
C TRP A 592 -8.22 -34.64 19.40
N GLN A 593 -8.80 -33.62 18.75
CA GLN A 593 -9.94 -33.78 17.84
C GLN A 593 -9.47 -34.00 16.41
N THR A 594 -8.34 -33.38 16.05
CA THR A 594 -7.69 -33.54 14.77
C THR A 594 -6.25 -33.97 15.00
N ILE A 595 -5.84 -35.06 14.37
CA ILE A 595 -4.49 -35.62 14.46
C ILE A 595 -3.98 -35.79 13.03
N ARG A 596 -2.84 -35.17 12.73
CA ARG A 596 -2.10 -35.37 11.49
C ARG A 596 -0.76 -35.99 11.84
N LEU A 597 -0.49 -37.17 11.31
CA LEU A 597 0.79 -37.85 11.51
C LEU A 597 1.51 -37.92 10.17
N VAL A 598 2.78 -37.52 10.16
CA VAL A 598 3.66 -37.62 8.99
C VAL A 598 4.75 -38.64 9.32
N HIS A 599 4.89 -39.69 8.50
CA HIS A 599 5.96 -40.69 8.67
C HIS A 599 6.25 -41.46 7.37
N PRO A 600 7.52 -41.76 7.04
CA PRO A 600 7.88 -42.52 5.83
C PRO A 600 7.24 -43.91 5.74
N SER A 601 7.04 -44.61 6.87
CA SER A 601 6.53 -45.99 6.84
C SER A 601 5.05 -46.12 6.49
N PHE A 602 4.27 -45.04 6.49
CA PHE A 602 2.83 -45.12 6.22
C PHE A 602 2.50 -45.50 4.77
N SER A 603 3.40 -45.25 3.81
CA SER A 603 3.25 -45.73 2.43
C SER A 603 3.28 -47.26 2.35
N GLY A 604 4.07 -47.91 3.20
CA GLY A 604 4.20 -49.37 3.28
C GLY A 604 3.09 -50.07 4.08
N TRP A 605 2.15 -49.33 4.68
CA TRP A 605 1.04 -49.95 5.41
C TRP A 605 0.00 -50.53 4.46
N GLY A 606 -0.34 -51.81 4.64
CA GLY A 606 -1.45 -52.44 3.89
C GLY A 606 -2.79 -51.73 4.14
N ALA A 607 -3.74 -51.89 3.20
CA ALA A 607 -5.07 -51.28 3.30
C ALA A 607 -5.80 -51.66 4.60
N GLU A 608 -5.72 -52.93 5.00
CA GLU A 608 -6.33 -53.44 6.24
C GLU A 608 -5.84 -52.71 7.49
N LEU A 609 -4.53 -52.41 7.56
CA LEU A 609 -3.95 -51.71 8.70
C LEU A 609 -4.40 -50.25 8.75
N ARG A 610 -4.46 -49.58 7.60
CA ARG A 610 -4.98 -48.20 7.52
C ARG A 610 -6.45 -48.15 7.91
N ASP A 611 -7.26 -49.10 7.43
CA ASP A 611 -8.69 -49.17 7.75
C ASP A 611 -8.92 -49.39 9.25
N ARG A 612 -8.15 -50.27 9.89
CA ARG A 612 -8.20 -50.49 11.35
C ARG A 612 -7.93 -49.21 12.14
N VAL A 613 -6.93 -48.43 11.75
CA VAL A 613 -6.55 -47.18 12.42
C VAL A 613 -7.59 -46.08 12.18
N HIS A 614 -8.09 -45.95 10.95
CA HIS A 614 -9.16 -44.99 10.63
C HIS A 614 -10.49 -45.34 11.30
N GLU A 615 -10.83 -46.62 11.44
CA GLU A 615 -12.01 -47.07 12.17
C GLU A 615 -11.90 -46.75 13.66
N ALA A 616 -10.74 -47.00 14.29
CA ALA A 616 -10.49 -46.62 15.68
C ALA A 616 -10.63 -45.10 15.91
N ALA A 617 -10.12 -44.28 14.99
CA ALA A 617 -10.29 -42.83 15.03
C ALA A 617 -11.77 -42.41 14.86
N ARG A 618 -12.49 -43.04 13.93
CA ARG A 618 -13.92 -42.78 13.67
C ARG A 618 -14.79 -43.08 14.88
N GLN A 619 -14.56 -44.21 15.56
CA GLN A 619 -15.26 -44.58 16.80
C GLN A 619 -15.08 -43.54 17.91
N ARG A 620 -13.94 -42.85 17.92
CA ARG A 620 -13.59 -41.79 18.88
C ARG A 620 -13.93 -40.38 18.39
N LYS A 621 -14.51 -40.23 17.20
CA LYS A 621 -14.80 -38.95 16.53
C LYS A 621 -13.55 -38.07 16.36
N ILE A 622 -12.43 -38.71 16.03
CA ILE A 622 -11.15 -38.05 15.75
C ILE A 622 -10.98 -37.94 14.24
N SER A 623 -10.67 -36.74 13.74
CA SER A 623 -10.23 -36.52 12.37
C SER A 623 -8.75 -36.91 12.26
N LEU A 624 -8.49 -38.10 11.72
CA LEU A 624 -7.13 -38.63 11.55
C LEU A 624 -6.69 -38.53 10.09
N GLU A 625 -5.52 -37.93 9.87
CA GLU A 625 -4.85 -37.88 8.57
C GLU A 625 -3.43 -38.48 8.72
N LEU A 626 -3.11 -39.46 7.87
CA LEU A 626 -1.79 -40.12 7.84
C LEU A 626 -1.10 -39.76 6.51
N PHE A 627 0.09 -39.18 6.58
CA PHE A 627 0.82 -38.67 5.41
C PHE A 627 2.20 -39.29 5.27
N HIS A 628 2.58 -39.54 4.02
CA HIS A 628 3.97 -39.76 3.66
C HIS A 628 4.67 -38.38 3.51
N PRO A 629 5.90 -38.20 4.01
CA PRO A 629 6.62 -36.92 3.93
C PRO A 629 6.95 -36.48 2.50
N ASP A 630 7.04 -37.42 1.55
CA ASP A 630 7.17 -37.12 0.13
C ASP A 630 5.81 -37.26 -0.59
N PRO A 631 5.22 -36.15 -1.10
CA PRO A 631 3.96 -36.18 -1.83
C PRO A 631 4.08 -36.77 -3.24
N MET A 632 5.29 -37.00 -3.77
CA MET A 632 5.51 -37.61 -5.10
C MET A 632 5.47 -39.14 -5.09
N LEU A 633 5.40 -39.78 -3.91
CA LEU A 633 5.45 -41.23 -3.72
C LEU A 633 4.10 -41.86 -3.32
N LEU A 634 2.99 -41.13 -3.53
CA LEU A 634 1.61 -41.61 -3.26
C LEU A 634 0.89 -42.09 -4.52
#